data_AF-A0A7V8Z1V9-F1
#
_entry.id   AF-A0A7V8Z1V9-F1
#
_cell.length_a   1.000
_cell.length_b   1.000
_cell.length_c   1.000
_cell.angle_alpha   90.00
_cell.angle_beta   90.00
_cell.angle_gamma   90.00
#
_symmetry.space_group_name_H-M   'P 1'
#
loop_
_entity.id
_entity.type
_entity.pdbx_description
1 polymer ?
#
loop_
_entity_poly.entity_id
_entity_poly.type
_entity_poly.pdbx_seq_one_letter_code
_entity_poly.pdbx_strand_id
1 'polypeptide(L)'
;MADVKELPDQVREFVALSTQYLRQETVVPAKQLGRFAAISLAAAVCFLLAALFIGIAGVRYLIEALPAGRNWEALGYVLGVLALAIVVAVMFRITASSSKE
;
A
#
# COMPACT_ATOMS: atom_id res chain seq x y z
N MET A 1 -53.39 -27.24 17.27
CA MET A 1 -53.62 -26.96 15.84
C MET A 1 -52.61 -25.90 15.47
N ALA A 2 -51.58 -26.25 14.70
CA ALA A 2 -50.60 -25.27 14.22
C ALA A 2 -51.30 -24.39 13.18
N ASP A 3 -51.33 -23.09 13.43
CA ASP A 3 -52.02 -22.12 12.59
C ASP A 3 -51.27 -22.00 11.25
N VAL A 4 -51.96 -22.30 10.15
CA VAL A 4 -51.38 -22.39 8.80
C VAL A 4 -50.81 -21.03 8.33
N LYS A 5 -51.09 -19.95 9.06
CA LYS A 5 -50.57 -18.60 8.84
C LYS A 5 -49.15 -18.38 9.41
N GLU A 6 -48.64 -19.25 10.27
CA GLU A 6 -47.27 -19.15 10.82
C GLU A 6 -46.19 -19.57 9.82
N LEU A 7 -46.52 -20.44 8.85
CA LEU A 7 -45.59 -20.88 7.80
C LEU A 7 -45.06 -19.72 6.94
N PRO A 8 -45.90 -18.83 6.37
CA PRO A 8 -45.41 -17.69 5.61
C PRO A 8 -44.69 -16.64 6.48
N ASP A 9 -45.04 -16.50 7.76
CA ASP A 9 -44.33 -15.59 8.67
C ASP A 9 -42.94 -16.13 9.05
N GLN A 10 -42.80 -17.43 9.31
CA GLN A 10 -41.50 -18.07 9.53
C GLN A 10 -40.59 -17.94 8.31
N VAL A 11 -41.09 -18.18 7.10
CA VAL A 11 -40.30 -18.00 5.87
C VAL A 11 -39.84 -16.55 5.71
N ARG A 12 -40.68 -15.57 6.05
CA ARG A 12 -40.29 -14.15 6.03
C ARG A 12 -39.21 -13.85 7.06
N GLU A 13 -39.31 -14.42 8.26
CA GLU A 13 -38.31 -14.27 9.32
C GLU A 13 -36.97 -14.91 8.94
N PHE A 14 -36.99 -16.11 8.32
CA PHE A 14 -35.79 -16.76 7.79
C PHE A 14 -35.13 -15.97 6.66
N VAL A 15 -35.91 -15.40 5.74
CA VAL A 15 -35.41 -14.53 4.66
C VAL A 15 -34.82 -13.23 5.23
N ALA A 16 -35.46 -12.65 6.24
CA ALA A 16 -34.98 -11.46 6.92
C ALA A 16 -33.65 -11.71 7.64
N LEU A 17 -33.53 -12.83 8.37
CA LEU A 17 -32.30 -13.26 9.04
C LEU A 17 -31.20 -13.55 8.03
N SER A 18 -31.48 -14.29 6.95
CA SER A 18 -30.49 -14.58 5.89
C SER A 18 -29.98 -13.31 5.22
N THR A 19 -30.87 -12.34 4.98
CA THR A 19 -30.52 -11.04 4.40
C THR A 19 -29.67 -10.21 5.36
N GLN A 20 -29.99 -10.24 6.67
CA GLN A 20 -29.17 -9.58 7.68
C GLN A 20 -27.77 -10.19 7.78
N TYR A 21 -27.65 -11.52 7.77
CA TYR A 21 -26.37 -12.22 7.76
C TYR A 21 -25.53 -11.85 6.54
N LEU A 22 -26.12 -11.93 5.34
CA LEU A 22 -25.43 -11.51 4.11
C LEU A 22 -24.96 -10.07 4.20
N ARG A 23 -25.78 -9.15 4.73
CA ARG A 23 -25.40 -7.74 4.90
C ARG A 23 -24.26 -7.58 5.90
N GLN A 24 -24.24 -8.36 6.98
CA GLN A 24 -23.24 -8.30 8.02
C GLN A 24 -21.91 -8.89 7.56
N GLU A 25 -21.94 -10.02 6.83
CA GLU A 25 -20.77 -10.69 6.26
C GLU A 25 -20.22 -10.02 5.00
N THR A 26 -20.96 -9.12 4.33
CA THR A 26 -20.48 -8.47 3.11
C THR A 26 -20.26 -6.97 3.25
N VAL A 27 -21.22 -6.22 3.80
CA VAL A 27 -21.17 -4.74 3.78
C VAL A 27 -20.18 -4.21 4.81
N VAL A 28 -20.13 -4.82 6.00
CA VAL A 28 -19.19 -4.43 7.06
C VAL A 28 -17.74 -4.70 6.64
N PRO A 29 -17.36 -5.92 6.19
CA PRO A 29 -16.00 -6.17 5.74
C PRO A 29 -15.64 -5.41 4.46
N ALA A 30 -16.56 -5.20 3.52
CA ALA A 30 -16.28 -4.37 2.33
C ALA A 30 -15.93 -2.92 2.70
N LYS A 31 -16.63 -2.33 3.68
CA LYS A 31 -16.32 -0.98 4.16
C LYS A 31 -14.96 -0.92 4.88
N GLN A 32 -14.61 -1.96 5.63
CA GLN A 32 -13.29 -2.05 6.26
C GLN A 32 -12.18 -2.21 5.24
N LEU A 33 -12.33 -3.12 4.26
CA LEU A 33 -11.39 -3.31 3.16
C LEU A 33 -11.16 -2.03 2.36
N GLY A 34 -12.24 -1.29 2.04
CA GLY A 34 -12.13 0.00 1.34
C GLY A 34 -11.34 1.03 2.15
N ARG A 35 -11.52 1.08 3.47
CA ARG A 35 -10.77 1.99 4.35
C ARG A 35 -9.29 1.58 4.48
N PHE A 36 -9.01 0.29 4.62
CA PHE A 36 -7.63 -0.21 4.65
C PHE A 36 -6.90 0.04 3.34
N ALA A 37 -7.55 -0.24 2.20
CA ALA A 37 -7.00 0.02 0.87
C ALA A 37 -6.74 1.53 0.64
N ALA A 38 -7.64 2.40 1.09
CA ALA A 38 -7.45 3.83 1.01
C ALA A 38 -6.26 4.31 1.86
N ILE A 39 -6.12 3.79 3.09
CA ILE A 39 -5.00 4.12 3.98
C ILE A 39 -3.67 3.60 3.42
N SER A 40 -3.63 2.36 2.91
CA SER A 40 -2.42 1.80 2.33
C SER A 40 -2.00 2.51 1.05
N LEU A 41 -2.97 2.92 0.21
CA LEU A 41 -2.69 3.75 -0.97
C LEU A 41 -2.14 5.11 -0.56
N ALA A 42 -2.76 5.79 0.42
CA ALA A 42 -2.28 7.07 0.91
C ALA A 42 -0.87 6.96 1.52
N ALA A 43 -0.61 5.90 2.28
CA ALA A 43 0.72 5.60 2.81
C ALA A 43 1.71 5.36 1.67
N ALA A 44 1.38 4.56 0.66
CA ALA A 44 2.24 4.31 -0.49
C ALA A 44 2.59 5.60 -1.24
N VAL A 45 1.62 6.50 -1.45
CA VAL A 45 1.86 7.81 -2.07
C VAL A 45 2.79 8.66 -1.20
N CYS A 46 2.57 8.68 0.13
CA CYS A 46 3.43 9.41 1.06
C CYS A 46 4.88 8.89 1.03
N PHE A 47 5.06 7.57 1.05
CA PHE A 47 6.38 6.94 0.93
C PHE A 47 7.04 7.20 -0.41
N LEU A 48 6.27 7.20 -1.51
CA LEU A 48 6.78 7.52 -2.84
C LEU A 48 7.31 8.96 -2.90
N LEU A 49 6.56 9.91 -2.35
CA LEU A 49 7.00 11.30 -2.24
C LEU A 49 8.24 11.44 -1.36
N ALA A 50 8.26 10.78 -0.19
CA ALA A 50 9.42 10.79 0.69
C ALA A 50 10.68 10.25 0.00
N ALA A 51 10.57 9.11 -0.69
CA ALA A 51 11.67 8.52 -1.43
C ALA A 51 12.19 9.45 -2.55
N LEU A 52 11.28 10.12 -3.26
CA LEU A 52 11.64 11.07 -4.31
C LEU A 52 12.40 12.28 -3.73
N PHE A 53 11.89 12.89 -2.65
CA PHE A 53 12.56 14.03 -2.03
C PHE A 53 13.91 13.66 -1.44
N ILE A 54 14.01 12.51 -0.76
CA ILE A 54 15.29 12.01 -0.22
C ILE A 54 16.28 11.72 -1.34
N GLY A 55 15.83 11.12 -2.46
CA GLY A 55 16.70 10.86 -3.62
C GLY A 55 17.28 12.14 -4.21
N ILE A 56 16.45 13.16 -4.45
CA ILE A 56 16.91 14.44 -4.98
C ILE A 56 17.84 15.15 -4.00
N ALA A 57 17.47 15.20 -2.72
CA ALA A 57 18.27 15.83 -1.68
C ALA A 57 19.63 15.13 -1.53
N GLY A 58 19.66 13.80 -1.55
CA GLY A 58 20.88 13.02 -1.46
C GLY A 58 21.83 13.27 -2.63
N VAL A 59 21.32 13.30 -3.87
CA VAL A 59 22.14 13.62 -5.05
C VAL A 59 22.64 15.06 -5.01
N ARG A 60 21.80 16.02 -4.60
CA ARG A 60 22.23 17.42 -4.45
C ARG A 60 23.32 17.59 -3.42
N TYR A 61 23.13 17.01 -2.24
CA TYR A 61 24.12 17.05 -1.17
C TYR A 61 25.45 16.43 -1.61
N LEU A 62 25.39 15.33 -2.37
CA LEU A 62 26.58 14.69 -2.91
C LEU A 62 27.33 15.59 -3.89
N ILE A 63 26.62 16.25 -4.80
CA ILE A 63 27.22 17.17 -5.78
C ILE A 63 27.83 18.39 -5.09
N GLU A 64 27.16 18.94 -4.07
CA GLU A 64 27.66 20.08 -3.29
C GLU A 64 28.91 19.73 -2.46
N ALA A 65 29.05 18.48 -2.04
CA ALA A 65 30.24 18.01 -1.34
C ALA A 65 31.47 17.85 -2.28
N LEU A 66 31.26 17.81 -3.59
CA LEU A 66 32.33 17.67 -4.58
C LEU A 66 32.90 19.05 -4.98
N PRO A 67 34.20 19.13 -5.35
CA PRO A 67 34.81 20.36 -5.83
C PRO A 67 34.11 20.92 -7.08
N ALA A 68 34.05 22.24 -7.20
CA ALA A 68 33.47 22.89 -8.36
C ALA A 68 34.24 22.52 -9.65
N GLY A 69 33.53 21.95 -10.62
CA GLY A 69 34.09 21.59 -11.93
C GLY A 69 33.22 20.62 -12.71
N ARG A 70 33.11 20.82 -14.02
CA ARG A 70 32.23 20.02 -14.90
C ARG A 70 32.47 18.51 -14.82
N ASN A 71 33.71 18.07 -14.60
CA ASN A 71 34.04 16.65 -14.48
C ASN A 71 33.58 16.06 -13.13
N TRP A 72 33.58 16.86 -12.06
CA TRP A 72 33.15 16.45 -10.73
C TRP A 72 31.63 16.38 -10.63
N GLU A 73 30.90 17.30 -11.26
CA GLU A 73 29.45 17.22 -11.37
C GLU A 73 29.01 15.94 -12.09
N ALA A 74 29.65 15.61 -13.22
CA ALA A 74 29.36 14.37 -13.97
C ALA A 74 29.59 13.13 -13.10
N LEU A 75 30.68 13.10 -12.32
CA LEU A 75 30.99 12.01 -11.40
C LEU A 75 29.96 11.92 -10.26
N GLY A 76 29.50 13.07 -9.73
CA GLY A 76 28.43 13.14 -8.73
C GLY A 76 27.11 12.56 -9.22
N TYR A 77 26.72 12.82 -10.47
CA TYR A 77 25.53 12.19 -11.06
C TYR A 77 25.69 10.68 -11.24
N VAL A 78 26.85 10.21 -11.72
CA VAL A 78 27.12 8.76 -11.86
C VAL A 78 27.05 8.05 -10.50
N LEU A 79 27.66 8.63 -9.47
CA LEU A 79 27.58 8.12 -8.10
C LEU A 79 26.14 8.15 -7.56
N GLY A 80 25.38 9.21 -7.85
CA GLY A 80 23.98 9.32 -7.48
C GLY A 80 23.13 8.19 -8.09
N VAL A 81 23.30 7.91 -9.39
CA VAL A 81 22.65 6.80 -10.08
C VAL A 81 23.05 5.46 -9.46
N LEU A 82 24.34 5.28 -9.17
CA LEU A 82 24.86 4.04 -8.57
C LEU A 82 24.28 3.81 -7.17
N ALA A 83 24.22 4.85 -6.34
CA ALA A 83 23.62 4.80 -5.01
C ALA A 83 22.14 4.43 -5.09
N LEU A 84 21.40 5.03 -6.03
CA LEU A 84 19.98 4.72 -6.24
C LEU A 84 19.78 3.27 -6.69
N ALA A 85 20.65 2.77 -7.58
CA ALA A 85 20.64 1.36 -8.01
C ALA A 85 20.90 0.40 -6.84
N ILE A 86 21.82 0.73 -5.93
CA ILE A 86 22.10 -0.06 -4.71
C ILE A 86 20.85 -0.11 -3.82
N VAL A 87 20.22 1.03 -3.56
CA VAL A 87 18.99 1.09 -2.74
C VAL A 87 17.91 0.21 -3.34
N VAL A 88 17.66 0.30 -4.65
CA VAL A 88 16.68 -0.53 -5.35
C VAL A 88 17.05 -2.02 -5.24
N ALA A 89 18.32 -2.38 -5.46
CA ALA A 89 18.78 -3.76 -5.35
C ALA A 89 18.59 -4.33 -3.93
N VAL A 90 18.89 -3.54 -2.89
CA VAL A 90 18.66 -3.92 -1.48
C VAL A 90 17.17 -4.11 -1.21
N MET A 91 16.31 -3.20 -1.69
CA MET A 91 14.86 -3.36 -1.53
C MET A 91 14.36 -4.65 -2.18
N PHE A 92 14.79 -4.96 -3.41
CA PHE A 92 14.44 -6.22 -4.07
C PHE A 92 14.91 -7.44 -3.28
N ARG A 93 16.11 -7.39 -2.68
CA ARG A 93 16.64 -8.48 -1.87
C ARG A 93 15.84 -8.69 -0.59
N ILE A 94 15.44 -7.61 0.09
CA ILE A 94 14.61 -7.68 1.30
C ILE A 94 13.24 -8.27 0.96
N THR A 95 12.57 -7.76 -0.08
CA THR A 95 11.27 -8.26 -0.51
C THR A 95 11.34 -9.73 -0.95
N ALA A 96 12.39 -10.13 -1.67
CA ALA A 96 12.58 -11.52 -2.08
C ALA A 96 12.91 -12.45 -0.91
N SER A 97 13.54 -11.93 0.16
CA SER A 97 13.80 -12.70 1.39
C SER A 97 12.52 -12.96 2.17
N SER A 98 11.62 -11.96 2.26
CA SER A 98 10.35 -12.08 2.99
C SER A 98 9.35 -13.06 2.37
N SER A 99 9.55 -13.47 1.11
CA SER A 99 8.69 -14.42 0.40
C SER A 99 9.09 -15.89 0.61
N LYS A 100 10.22 -16.13 1.31
CA LYS A 100 10.74 -17.48 1.58
C LYS A 100 10.45 -18.00 2.99
N GLU A 101 9.78 -17.21 3.83
CA GLU A 101 9.17 -17.64 5.10
C GLU A 101 7.69 -17.94 4.89
#